data_AF-A0A3D9LDR1-F1
#
_entry.id   AF-A0A3D9LDR1-F1
#
_cell.length_a   1.000
_cell.length_b   1.000
_cell.length_c   1.000
_cell.angle_alpha   90.00
_cell.angle_beta   90.00
_cell.angle_gamma   90.00
#
_symmetry.space_group_name_H-M   'P 1'
#
loop_
_entity.id
_entity.type
_entity.pdbx_description
1 polymer ?
#
loop_
_entity_poly.entity_id
_entity_poly.type
_entity_poly.pdbx_seq_one_letter_code
_entity_poly.pdbx_strand_id
1 'polypeptide(L)'
;MRRQAAGLVLAGLLLTGCGAPDPADTPPQSEEQLRAMLLTMEEYGLEGAGGPGEQIDPSLIATVVDDPSQVEGACADALQALQSASFETTASAAAAVSVVEGYEDAYLPPILSTALFAREDGDGPEPGPLYTAVGRDCEGAELRQGEATVTVAPLPGDRDGLVAHSSGDELLGDASVTIAVETVGHHHVMVSGILVDPESVVAAFDRQVEKLRQGLLAAAS
;
A
#
# COMPACT_ATOMS: atom_id res chain seq x y z
N MET A 1 68.30 18.92 -20.15
CA MET A 1 66.86 19.05 -20.51
C MET A 1 66.29 17.65 -20.64
N ARG A 2 65.15 17.42 -19.98
CA ARG A 2 64.44 16.14 -19.83
C ARG A 2 63.86 15.66 -21.17
N ARG A 3 63.77 14.33 -21.38
CA ARG A 3 62.51 13.56 -21.31
C ARG A 3 62.76 12.07 -21.67
N GLN A 4 62.67 11.23 -20.65
CA GLN A 4 62.33 9.81 -20.77
C GLN A 4 60.82 9.74 -21.07
N ALA A 5 60.42 8.90 -22.03
CA ALA A 5 59.03 8.52 -22.23
C ALA A 5 58.87 7.08 -21.72
N ALA A 6 58.46 6.94 -20.46
CA ALA A 6 57.99 5.68 -19.92
C ALA A 6 56.53 5.52 -20.36
N GLY A 7 56.25 4.48 -21.13
CA GLY A 7 54.88 4.10 -21.50
C GLY A 7 54.13 3.64 -20.25
N LEU A 8 53.11 4.40 -19.86
CA LEU A 8 52.07 3.94 -18.95
C LEU A 8 51.15 2.99 -19.72
N VAL A 9 51.25 1.70 -19.45
CA VAL A 9 50.17 0.76 -19.73
C VAL A 9 49.14 0.96 -18.63
N LEU A 10 48.07 1.71 -18.91
CA LEU A 10 46.87 1.69 -18.09
C LEU A 10 46.23 0.31 -18.25
N ALA A 11 46.39 -0.53 -17.23
CA ALA A 11 45.55 -1.70 -17.05
C ALA A 11 44.12 -1.21 -16.79
N GLY A 12 43.28 -1.28 -17.81
CA GLY A 12 41.84 -1.13 -17.66
C GLY A 12 41.30 -2.24 -16.77
N LEU A 13 40.90 -1.88 -15.55
CA LEU A 13 39.99 -2.69 -14.75
C LEU A 13 38.63 -2.69 -15.45
N LEU A 14 38.42 -3.70 -16.30
CA LEU A 14 37.10 -4.11 -16.75
C LEU A 14 36.40 -4.75 -15.54
N LEU A 15 35.74 -3.93 -14.73
CA LEU A 15 34.67 -4.40 -13.84
C LEU A 15 33.53 -4.86 -14.77
N THR A 16 33.43 -6.18 -14.97
CA THR A 16 32.25 -6.80 -15.56
C THR A 16 31.06 -6.42 -14.70
N GLY A 17 30.18 -5.57 -15.24
CA GLY A 17 29.00 -5.10 -14.53
C GLY A 17 28.16 -6.27 -14.06
N CYS A 18 27.99 -6.38 -12.74
CA CYS A 18 26.75 -6.92 -12.19
C CYS A 18 25.60 -6.12 -12.82
N GLY A 19 24.47 -6.76 -13.10
CA GLY A 19 23.31 -6.11 -13.73
C GLY A 19 22.91 -4.82 -13.00
N ALA A 20 22.14 -3.95 -13.67
CA ALA A 20 21.54 -2.81 -12.99
C ALA A 20 20.80 -3.31 -11.74
N PRO A 21 20.94 -2.64 -10.58
CA PRO A 21 20.26 -3.04 -9.37
C PRO A 21 18.75 -3.10 -9.62
N ASP A 22 18.11 -4.19 -9.21
CA ASP A 22 16.65 -4.34 -9.20
C ASP A 22 16.16 -3.98 -7.79
N PRO A 23 15.19 -3.07 -7.62
CA PRO A 23 14.65 -2.77 -6.30
C PRO A 23 14.06 -3.99 -5.59
N ALA A 24 13.63 -5.03 -6.32
CA ALA A 24 13.16 -6.28 -5.72
C ALA A 24 14.28 -7.09 -5.03
N ASP A 25 15.55 -6.88 -5.41
CA ASP A 25 16.71 -7.52 -4.80
C ASP A 25 17.22 -6.77 -3.57
N THR A 26 16.64 -5.60 -3.24
CA THR A 26 17.04 -4.80 -2.07
C THR A 26 16.62 -5.52 -0.78
N PRO A 27 17.53 -5.74 0.19
CA PRO A 27 17.18 -6.42 1.43
C PRO A 27 16.14 -5.63 2.25
N PRO A 28 15.45 -6.30 3.19
CA PRO A 28 14.48 -5.64 4.08
C PRO A 28 15.04 -4.35 4.69
N GLN A 29 14.27 -3.25 4.57
CA GLN A 29 14.68 -1.94 5.06
C GLN A 29 14.24 -1.75 6.51
N SER A 30 15.01 -0.98 7.29
CA SER A 30 14.62 -0.60 8.65
C SER A 30 13.44 0.37 8.68
N GLU A 31 12.79 0.52 9.84
CA GLU A 31 11.68 1.47 10.01
C GLU A 31 12.06 2.91 9.61
N GLU A 32 13.27 3.37 9.96
CA GLU A 32 13.72 4.73 9.61
C GLU A 32 13.84 4.92 8.10
N GLN A 33 14.37 3.91 7.40
CA GLN A 33 14.48 3.91 5.95
C GLN A 33 13.10 3.87 5.27
N LEU A 34 12.19 3.01 5.75
CA LEU A 34 10.82 2.95 5.25
C LEU A 34 10.09 4.27 5.47
N ARG A 35 10.26 4.90 6.64
CA ARG A 35 9.65 6.20 6.95
C ARG A 35 10.14 7.29 6.00
N ALA A 36 11.40 7.27 5.59
CA ALA A 36 11.94 8.20 4.59
C ALA A 36 11.37 7.97 3.17
N MET A 37 10.84 6.77 2.90
CA MET A 37 10.24 6.41 1.61
C MET A 37 8.73 6.70 1.55
N LEU A 38 8.08 7.09 2.65
CA LEU A 38 6.70 7.56 2.63
C LEU A 38 6.57 8.88 1.85
N LEU A 39 5.50 9.05 1.09
CA LEU A 39 5.15 10.33 0.49
C LEU A 39 4.97 11.39 1.59
N THR A 40 5.53 12.57 1.34
CA THR A 40 5.27 13.79 2.10
C THR A 40 3.95 14.41 1.66
N MET A 41 3.39 15.32 2.47
CA MET A 41 2.14 16.02 2.14
C MET A 41 2.19 16.72 0.77
N GLU A 42 3.33 17.33 0.44
CA GLU A 42 3.53 17.99 -0.86
C GLU A 42 3.50 16.99 -2.03
N GLU A 43 4.08 15.80 -1.84
CA GLU A 43 4.13 14.76 -2.88
C GLU A 43 2.78 14.05 -3.10
N TYR A 44 1.89 14.07 -2.12
CA TYR A 44 0.50 13.66 -2.33
C TYR A 44 -0.23 14.61 -3.29
N GLY A 45 0.25 15.85 -3.48
CA GLY A 45 -0.37 16.83 -4.37
C GLY A 45 -1.79 17.22 -3.94
N LEU A 46 -2.08 17.08 -2.64
CA LEU A 46 -3.36 17.41 -2.04
C LEU A 46 -3.28 18.82 -1.46
N GLU A 47 -3.75 19.81 -2.23
CA GLU A 47 -3.89 21.18 -1.73
C GLU A 47 -4.92 21.21 -0.57
N GLY A 48 -4.51 21.73 0.60
CA GLY A 48 -5.39 21.83 1.78
C GLY A 48 -5.39 20.62 2.73
N ALA A 49 -4.56 19.60 2.47
CA ALA A 49 -4.41 18.45 3.39
C ALA A 49 -3.71 18.87 4.70
N GLY A 50 -4.20 18.37 5.84
CA GLY A 50 -3.73 18.76 7.17
C GLY A 50 -3.53 17.59 8.12
N GLY A 51 -2.46 17.70 8.94
CA GLY A 51 -2.16 16.88 10.13
C GLY A 51 -1.72 15.44 9.86
N PRO A 52 -1.00 14.79 10.81
CA PRO A 52 -0.88 13.34 10.80
C PRO A 52 -2.28 12.78 11.10
N GLY A 53 -2.94 12.20 10.11
CA GLY A 53 -4.09 11.33 10.37
C GLY A 53 -3.66 10.21 11.33
N GLU A 54 -4.59 9.73 12.15
CA GLU A 54 -4.34 8.58 13.02
C GLU A 54 -3.69 7.45 12.21
N GLN A 55 -2.62 6.83 12.74
CA GLN A 55 -2.02 5.66 12.10
C GLN A 55 -3.12 4.59 12.01
N ILE A 56 -3.57 4.30 10.80
CA ILE A 56 -4.47 3.17 10.58
C ILE A 56 -3.66 1.92 10.90
N ASP A 57 -4.06 1.25 11.98
CA ASP A 57 -3.54 -0.04 12.36
C ASP A 57 -3.63 -0.98 11.15
N PRO A 58 -2.55 -1.68 10.76
CA PRO A 58 -2.61 -2.69 9.73
C PRO A 58 -3.64 -3.82 9.99
N SER A 59 -4.29 -3.85 11.15
CA SER A 59 -5.47 -4.68 11.43
C SER A 59 -6.80 -4.09 10.92
N LEU A 60 -6.91 -2.76 10.75
CA LEU A 60 -8.09 -2.10 10.14
C LEU A 60 -8.28 -2.47 8.66
N ILE A 61 -7.20 -2.91 8.03
CA ILE A 61 -7.09 -3.48 6.69
C ILE A 61 -8.03 -4.73 6.55
N ALA A 62 -8.36 -5.42 7.66
CA ALA A 62 -9.28 -6.57 7.69
C ALA A 62 -10.79 -6.21 7.87
N THR A 63 -11.15 -4.93 8.00
CA THR A 63 -12.50 -4.50 8.45
C THR A 63 -13.51 -4.26 7.32
N VAL A 64 -13.38 -4.94 6.19
CA VAL A 64 -14.36 -4.80 5.09
C VAL A 64 -15.69 -5.49 5.44
N VAL A 65 -15.67 -6.49 6.32
CA VAL A 65 -16.87 -7.22 6.79
C VAL A 65 -16.63 -7.71 8.21
N ASP A 66 -17.46 -7.30 9.17
CA ASP A 66 -17.34 -7.70 10.58
C ASP A 66 -17.77 -9.17 10.84
N ASP A 67 -18.54 -9.76 9.94
CA ASP A 67 -19.07 -11.12 10.08
C ASP A 67 -19.09 -11.90 8.75
N PRO A 68 -18.00 -12.64 8.41
CA PRO A 68 -17.95 -13.44 7.18
C PRO A 68 -18.91 -14.63 7.21
N SER A 69 -19.47 -14.99 8.38
CA SER A 69 -20.38 -16.14 8.53
C SER A 69 -21.75 -15.93 7.86
N GLN A 70 -22.04 -14.70 7.44
CA GLN A 70 -23.26 -14.33 6.71
C GLN A 70 -23.14 -14.57 5.20
N VAL A 71 -21.95 -14.94 4.73
CA VAL A 71 -21.66 -15.17 3.32
C VAL A 71 -21.28 -16.64 3.13
N GLU A 72 -21.62 -17.21 1.98
CA GLU A 72 -21.28 -18.59 1.63
C GLU A 72 -20.39 -18.63 0.37
N GLY A 73 -19.64 -19.73 0.21
CA GLY A 73 -18.83 -19.98 -0.98
C GLY A 73 -17.55 -19.15 -1.05
N ALA A 74 -17.10 -18.85 -2.27
CA ALA A 74 -15.77 -18.28 -2.51
C ALA A 74 -15.55 -16.92 -1.82
N CYS A 75 -16.58 -16.07 -1.70
CA CYS A 75 -16.47 -14.81 -0.96
C CYS A 75 -16.20 -15.05 0.53
N ALA A 76 -16.88 -16.02 1.15
CA ALA A 76 -16.68 -16.35 2.56
C ALA A 76 -15.25 -16.87 2.80
N ASP A 77 -14.75 -17.73 1.92
CA ASP A 77 -13.39 -18.25 1.98
C ASP A 77 -12.35 -17.14 1.82
N ALA A 78 -12.58 -16.19 0.89
CA ALA A 78 -11.69 -15.05 0.68
C ALA A 78 -11.67 -14.09 1.88
N LEU A 79 -12.84 -13.75 2.44
CA LEU A 79 -12.95 -12.92 3.64
C LEU A 79 -12.27 -13.59 4.84
N GLN A 80 -12.52 -14.89 5.06
CA GLN A 80 -11.89 -15.66 6.13
C GLN A 80 -10.37 -15.72 5.96
N ALA A 81 -9.89 -15.93 4.72
CA ALA A 81 -8.45 -15.95 4.43
C ALA A 81 -7.80 -14.60 4.73
N LEU A 82 -8.44 -13.50 4.34
CA LEU A 82 -7.94 -12.15 4.63
C LEU A 82 -7.94 -11.85 6.14
N GLN A 83 -9.01 -12.18 6.86
CA GLN A 83 -9.12 -11.96 8.31
C GLN A 83 -8.17 -12.85 9.13
N SER A 84 -7.85 -14.04 8.63
CA SER A 84 -6.94 -14.98 9.31
C SER A 84 -5.48 -14.73 8.94
N ALA A 85 -5.21 -13.85 7.98
CA ALA A 85 -3.87 -13.51 7.57
C ALA A 85 -3.14 -12.74 8.67
N SER A 86 -1.90 -13.15 8.94
CA SER A 86 -0.97 -12.40 9.75
C SER A 86 0.27 -12.15 8.91
N PHE A 87 0.68 -10.89 8.81
CA PHE A 87 1.88 -10.49 8.09
C PHE A 87 2.98 -10.24 9.12
N GLU A 88 3.87 -11.20 9.32
CA GLU A 88 5.06 -10.98 10.15
C GLU A 88 5.99 -9.99 9.43
N THR A 89 6.19 -8.82 10.04
CA THR A 89 7.02 -7.73 9.49
C THR A 89 8.31 -7.58 10.27
N THR A 90 9.43 -7.34 9.57
CA THR A 90 10.70 -6.95 10.21
C THR A 90 10.75 -5.46 10.53
N ALA A 91 10.05 -4.65 9.74
CA ALA A 91 9.88 -3.21 9.95
C ALA A 91 8.61 -2.72 9.26
N SER A 92 8.06 -1.62 9.76
CA SER A 92 6.94 -0.92 9.12
C SER A 92 7.02 0.58 9.35
N ALA A 93 6.40 1.35 8.46
CA ALA A 93 6.18 2.77 8.60
C ALA A 93 4.83 3.14 7.99
N ALA A 94 4.10 4.06 8.61
CA ALA A 94 2.80 4.48 8.12
C ALA A 94 2.63 6.00 8.20
N ALA A 95 1.79 6.53 7.32
CA ALA A 95 1.32 7.91 7.33
C ALA A 95 -0.15 7.96 6.93
N ALA A 96 -0.89 8.90 7.51
CA ALA A 96 -2.24 9.21 7.07
C ALA A 96 -2.40 10.73 6.94
N VAL A 97 -3.25 11.15 6.03
CA VAL A 97 -3.54 12.56 5.72
C VAL A 97 -5.05 12.73 5.56
N SER A 98 -5.60 13.81 6.12
CA SER A 98 -6.94 14.26 5.76
C SER A 98 -6.87 14.95 4.40
N VAL A 99 -7.71 14.55 3.44
CA VAL A 99 -7.66 15.06 2.06
C VAL A 99 -8.54 16.30 1.82
N VAL A 100 -9.24 16.79 2.85
CA VAL A 100 -10.09 17.99 2.75
C VAL A 100 -9.81 18.97 3.90
N GLU A 101 -9.59 20.24 3.56
CA GLU A 101 -9.46 21.35 4.52
C GLU A 101 -10.81 21.64 5.21
N GLY A 102 -10.81 21.85 6.53
CA GLY A 102 -12.02 22.24 7.28
C GLY A 102 -12.94 21.10 7.70
N TYR A 103 -12.52 19.84 7.52
CA TYR A 103 -13.20 18.64 8.06
C TYR A 103 -12.60 18.16 9.39
N GLU A 104 -11.79 19.00 10.06
CA GLU A 104 -11.09 18.67 11.32
C GLU A 104 -12.06 18.30 12.46
N ASP A 105 -13.30 18.81 12.42
CA ASP A 105 -14.36 18.54 13.39
C ASP A 105 -15.40 17.51 12.91
N ALA A 106 -15.22 16.91 11.72
CA ALA A 106 -16.11 15.87 11.23
C ALA A 106 -15.84 14.54 11.94
N TYR A 107 -16.89 13.76 12.20
CA TYR A 107 -16.77 12.46 12.86
C TYR A 107 -15.86 11.48 12.10
N LEU A 108 -15.83 11.59 10.76
CA LEU A 108 -14.89 10.87 9.90
C LEU A 108 -14.54 11.73 8.68
N PRO A 109 -13.37 12.39 8.63
CA PRO A 109 -12.94 13.12 7.45
C PRO A 109 -12.53 12.17 6.32
N PRO A 110 -12.51 12.62 5.05
CA PRO A 110 -11.84 11.90 3.98
C PRO A 110 -10.36 11.70 4.30
N ILE A 111 -9.94 10.44 4.45
CA ILE A 111 -8.59 10.07 4.88
C ILE A 111 -7.93 9.24 3.80
N LEU A 112 -6.69 9.58 3.49
CA LEU A 112 -5.79 8.73 2.73
C LEU A 112 -4.67 8.24 3.65
N SER A 113 -4.41 6.95 3.64
CA SER A 113 -3.39 6.32 4.47
C SER A 113 -2.48 5.43 3.65
N THR A 114 -1.21 5.41 4.02
CA THR A 114 -0.17 4.61 3.41
C THR A 114 0.54 3.83 4.50
N ALA A 115 0.74 2.53 4.26
CA ALA A 115 1.61 1.68 5.04
C ALA A 115 2.69 1.08 4.13
N LEU A 116 3.93 1.14 4.60
CA LEU A 116 5.07 0.44 4.04
C LEU A 116 5.53 -0.58 5.06
N PHE A 117 5.79 -1.81 4.64
CA PHE A 117 6.37 -2.81 5.52
C PHE A 117 7.35 -3.70 4.78
N ALA A 118 8.35 -4.18 5.50
CA ALA A 118 9.34 -5.12 5.01
C ALA A 118 9.17 -6.48 5.69
N ARG A 119 9.45 -7.55 4.94
CA ARG A 119 9.37 -8.95 5.40
C ARG A 119 10.64 -9.69 4.96
N GLU A 120 11.13 -10.61 5.79
CA GLU A 120 12.13 -11.57 5.31
C GLU A 120 11.51 -12.51 4.26
N ASP A 121 12.34 -13.09 3.40
CA ASP A 121 11.87 -14.14 2.48
C ASP A 121 11.24 -15.30 3.25
N GLY A 122 10.04 -15.68 2.84
CA GLY A 122 9.44 -16.98 3.16
C GLY A 122 8.39 -16.99 4.27
N ASP A 123 7.31 -17.70 3.93
CA ASP A 123 6.23 -18.22 4.77
C ASP A 123 5.29 -17.21 5.44
N GLY A 124 4.51 -16.53 4.60
CA GLY A 124 3.23 -15.92 4.98
C GLY A 124 2.41 -15.64 3.73
N PRO A 125 1.08 -15.45 3.85
CA PRO A 125 0.27 -15.07 2.71
C PRO A 125 0.72 -13.71 2.17
N GLU A 126 0.70 -13.55 0.85
CA GLU A 126 0.96 -12.26 0.21
C GLU A 126 -0.28 -11.37 0.31
N PRO A 127 -0.13 -10.10 0.72
CA PRO A 127 -1.27 -9.22 0.95
C PRO A 127 -2.06 -8.96 -0.34
N GLY A 128 -1.38 -8.65 -1.44
CA GLY A 128 -2.02 -8.33 -2.73
C GLY A 128 -3.04 -9.41 -3.18
N PRO A 129 -2.63 -10.68 -3.31
CA PRO A 129 -3.52 -11.77 -3.67
C PRO A 129 -4.73 -11.95 -2.74
N LEU A 130 -4.60 -11.65 -1.43
CA LEU A 130 -5.73 -11.73 -0.50
C LEU A 130 -6.77 -10.64 -0.78
N TYR A 131 -6.32 -9.40 -0.99
CA TYR A 131 -7.22 -8.29 -1.36
C TYR A 131 -7.91 -8.53 -2.69
N THR A 132 -7.15 -8.99 -3.69
CA THR A 132 -7.67 -9.33 -5.01
C THR A 132 -8.68 -10.46 -4.96
N ALA A 133 -8.46 -11.48 -4.12
CA ALA A 133 -9.42 -12.55 -3.92
C ALA A 133 -10.73 -12.03 -3.33
N VAL A 134 -10.70 -11.15 -2.32
CA VAL A 134 -11.92 -10.54 -1.78
C VAL A 134 -12.61 -9.68 -2.83
N GLY A 135 -11.87 -8.83 -3.55
CA GLY A 135 -12.40 -8.00 -4.64
C GLY A 135 -13.15 -8.81 -5.70
N ARG A 136 -12.55 -9.91 -6.14
CA ARG A 136 -13.09 -10.81 -7.17
C ARG A 136 -14.22 -11.71 -6.67
N ASP A 137 -14.00 -12.40 -5.55
CA ASP A 137 -14.89 -13.48 -5.12
C ASP A 137 -16.12 -12.95 -4.41
N CYS A 138 -16.08 -11.73 -3.89
CA CYS A 138 -17.22 -11.01 -3.31
C CYS A 138 -17.90 -10.05 -4.29
N GLU A 139 -17.48 -10.01 -5.56
CA GLU A 139 -18.09 -9.13 -6.55
C GLU A 139 -19.58 -9.43 -6.72
N GLY A 140 -20.41 -8.41 -6.50
CA GLY A 140 -21.88 -8.52 -6.59
C GLY A 140 -22.55 -9.19 -5.38
N ALA A 141 -21.80 -9.56 -4.34
CA ALA A 141 -22.39 -9.96 -3.07
C ALA A 141 -22.87 -8.73 -2.28
N GLU A 142 -24.04 -8.86 -1.64
CA GLU A 142 -24.51 -7.88 -0.65
C GLU A 142 -24.08 -8.36 0.74
N LEU A 143 -23.08 -7.68 1.29
CA LEU A 143 -22.52 -7.95 2.61
C LEU A 143 -23.21 -7.03 3.63
N ARG A 144 -23.18 -7.42 4.90
CA ARG A 144 -23.76 -6.62 5.99
C ARG A 144 -22.70 -6.24 7.00
N GLN A 145 -22.73 -4.97 7.39
CA GLN A 145 -21.94 -4.44 8.50
C GLN A 145 -22.85 -3.60 9.39
N GLY A 146 -23.29 -4.17 10.51
CA GLY A 146 -24.35 -3.57 11.32
C GLY A 146 -25.63 -3.38 10.50
N GLU A 147 -26.09 -2.13 10.40
CA GLU A 147 -27.27 -1.77 9.59
C GLU A 147 -26.93 -1.51 8.11
N ALA A 148 -25.64 -1.30 7.80
CA ALA A 148 -25.18 -0.97 6.47
C ALA A 148 -25.14 -2.18 5.54
N THR A 149 -25.37 -1.90 4.25
CA THR A 149 -25.12 -2.84 3.15
C THR A 149 -23.80 -2.48 2.49
N VAL A 150 -22.88 -3.44 2.44
CA VAL A 150 -21.56 -3.30 1.84
C VAL A 150 -21.50 -4.09 0.54
N THR A 151 -21.04 -3.45 -0.52
CA THR A 151 -20.73 -4.10 -1.80
C THR A 151 -19.23 -4.01 -2.05
N VAL A 152 -18.66 -5.04 -2.66
CA VAL A 152 -17.24 -5.12 -2.94
C VAL A 152 -17.04 -5.31 -4.44
N ALA A 153 -16.01 -4.68 -4.98
CA ALA A 153 -15.57 -4.83 -6.36
C ALA A 153 -14.04 -4.93 -6.43
N PRO A 154 -13.49 -5.55 -7.49
CA PRO A 154 -12.06 -5.50 -7.78
C PRO A 154 -11.57 -4.06 -7.96
N LEU A 155 -10.32 -3.80 -7.60
CA LEU A 155 -9.68 -2.53 -7.92
C LEU A 155 -9.48 -2.40 -9.44
N PRO A 156 -9.78 -1.25 -10.07
CA PRO A 156 -9.64 -1.09 -11.51
C PRO A 156 -8.18 -1.11 -11.98
N GLY A 157 -7.96 -1.61 -13.19
CA GLY A 157 -6.67 -1.54 -13.88
C GLY A 157 -5.66 -2.63 -13.51
N ASP A 158 -6.13 -3.86 -13.27
CA ASP A 158 -5.31 -5.06 -13.00
C ASP A 158 -4.33 -4.90 -11.82
N ARG A 159 -4.69 -4.06 -10.84
CA ARG A 159 -3.93 -3.85 -9.60
C ARG A 159 -4.46 -4.76 -8.51
N ASP A 160 -3.57 -5.17 -7.60
CA ASP A 160 -4.00 -5.87 -6.41
C ASP A 160 -4.72 -4.90 -5.45
N GLY A 161 -5.89 -5.30 -4.98
CA GLY A 161 -6.73 -4.42 -4.19
C GLY A 161 -8.23 -4.68 -4.33
N LEU A 162 -9.01 -3.82 -3.69
CA LEU A 162 -10.47 -3.80 -3.77
C LEU A 162 -11.03 -2.40 -3.55
N VAL A 163 -12.30 -2.23 -3.93
CA VAL A 163 -13.15 -1.12 -3.52
C VAL A 163 -14.35 -1.70 -2.79
N ALA A 164 -14.62 -1.19 -1.59
CA ALA A 164 -15.82 -1.48 -0.82
C ALA A 164 -16.68 -0.22 -0.73
N HIS A 165 -17.98 -0.37 -0.96
CA HIS A 165 -18.95 0.71 -0.83
C HIS A 165 -20.01 0.31 0.19
N SER A 166 -20.12 1.10 1.25
CA SER A 166 -21.13 0.96 2.31
C SER A 166 -22.26 1.95 2.07
N SER A 167 -23.49 1.51 2.26
CA SER A 167 -24.70 2.34 2.15
C SER A 167 -25.68 2.00 3.27
N GLY A 168 -26.47 2.99 3.69
CA GLY A 168 -27.52 2.79 4.70
C GLY A 168 -27.06 2.83 6.16
N ASP A 169 -25.83 3.28 6.44
CA ASP A 169 -25.41 3.67 7.79
C ASP A 169 -25.91 5.10 8.10
N GLU A 170 -26.66 5.30 9.18
CA GLU A 170 -27.19 6.64 9.52
C GLU A 170 -26.11 7.65 9.95
N LEU A 171 -24.95 7.18 10.41
CA LEU A 171 -23.84 8.02 10.90
C LEU A 171 -22.84 8.36 9.79
N LEU A 172 -22.51 7.38 8.95
CA LEU A 172 -21.51 7.51 7.89
C LEU A 172 -22.13 7.84 6.53
N GLY A 173 -23.42 7.60 6.35
CA GLY A 173 -24.09 7.72 5.05
C GLY A 173 -23.50 6.73 4.04
N ASP A 174 -23.50 7.12 2.76
CA ASP A 174 -22.82 6.36 1.72
C ASP A 174 -21.31 6.60 1.82
N ALA A 175 -20.56 5.55 2.12
CA ALA A 175 -19.11 5.59 2.33
C ALA A 175 -18.38 4.67 1.37
N SER A 176 -17.16 5.04 0.97
CA SER A 176 -16.27 4.19 0.18
C SER A 176 -14.95 3.96 0.89
N VAL A 177 -14.48 2.72 0.82
CA VAL A 177 -13.13 2.32 1.22
C VAL A 177 -12.44 1.73 -0.01
N THR A 178 -11.33 2.31 -0.42
CA THR A 178 -10.48 1.76 -1.48
C THR A 178 -9.18 1.29 -0.86
N ILE A 179 -8.69 0.12 -1.27
CA ILE A 179 -7.41 -0.43 -0.84
C ILE A 179 -6.64 -0.88 -2.08
N ALA A 180 -5.42 -0.40 -2.24
CA ALA A 180 -4.49 -0.79 -3.29
C ALA A 180 -3.20 -1.32 -2.66
N VAL A 181 -2.67 -2.42 -3.20
CA VAL A 181 -1.54 -3.15 -2.63
C VAL A 181 -0.53 -3.51 -3.71
N GLU A 182 0.76 -3.43 -3.40
CA GLU A 182 1.81 -3.97 -4.25
C GLU A 182 2.95 -4.57 -3.42
N THR A 183 3.58 -5.62 -3.96
CA THR A 183 4.81 -6.22 -3.43
C THR A 183 5.97 -5.92 -4.38
N VAL A 184 7.07 -5.38 -3.83
CA VAL A 184 8.35 -5.15 -4.51
C VAL A 184 9.44 -5.88 -3.73
N GLY A 185 9.75 -7.12 -4.14
CA GLY A 185 10.69 -7.98 -3.41
C GLY A 185 10.23 -8.22 -1.97
N HIS A 186 11.03 -7.77 -1.01
CA HIS A 186 10.76 -7.86 0.43
C HIS A 186 9.82 -6.79 0.97
N HIS A 187 9.39 -5.84 0.14
CA HIS A 187 8.68 -4.64 0.57
C HIS A 187 7.26 -4.66 0.05
N HIS A 188 6.33 -4.22 0.90
CA HIS A 188 4.94 -4.13 0.54
C HIS A 188 4.46 -2.69 0.73
N VAL A 189 3.69 -2.22 -0.23
CA VAL A 189 2.98 -0.95 -0.19
C VAL A 189 1.50 -1.27 -0.04
N MET A 190 0.86 -0.63 0.92
CA MET A 190 -0.60 -0.51 0.93
C MET A 190 -0.99 0.94 1.01
N VAL A 191 -1.90 1.36 0.14
CA VAL A 191 -2.57 2.66 0.22
C VAL A 191 -4.07 2.44 0.32
N SER A 192 -4.68 3.08 1.31
CA SER A 192 -6.12 3.03 1.53
C SER A 192 -6.72 4.44 1.54
N GLY A 193 -7.94 4.58 1.04
CA GLY A 193 -8.72 5.81 1.15
C GLY A 193 -10.11 5.54 1.71
N ILE A 194 -10.52 6.31 2.72
CA ILE A 194 -11.85 6.30 3.31
C ILE A 194 -12.53 7.60 2.93
N LEU A 195 -13.72 7.53 2.32
CA LEU A 195 -14.43 8.69 1.75
C LEU A 195 -13.59 9.46 0.71
N VAL A 196 -12.62 8.79 0.11
CA VAL A 196 -11.79 9.29 -1.01
C VAL A 196 -12.21 8.54 -2.27
N ASP A 197 -12.26 9.25 -3.40
CA ASP A 197 -12.58 8.61 -4.67
C ASP A 197 -11.47 7.59 -5.05
N PRO A 198 -11.84 6.42 -5.62
CA PRO A 198 -10.86 5.37 -5.94
C PRO A 198 -9.75 5.82 -6.88
N GLU A 199 -10.01 6.75 -7.79
CA GLU A 199 -9.00 7.25 -8.74
C GLU A 199 -7.89 8.03 -8.03
N SER A 200 -8.25 8.88 -7.05
CA SER A 200 -7.30 9.59 -6.20
C SER A 200 -6.46 8.63 -5.34
N VAL A 201 -7.08 7.57 -4.81
CA VAL A 201 -6.35 6.53 -4.05
C VAL A 201 -5.35 5.80 -4.95
N VAL A 202 -5.75 5.41 -6.16
CA VAL A 202 -4.85 4.78 -7.15
C VAL A 202 -3.72 5.73 -7.57
N ALA A 203 -4.01 7.02 -7.76
CA ALA A 203 -2.97 7.98 -8.10
C ALA A 203 -1.93 8.17 -6.98
N ALA A 204 -2.37 8.18 -5.72
CA ALA A 204 -1.47 8.23 -4.56
C ALA A 204 -0.67 6.92 -4.43
N PHE A 205 -1.31 5.78 -4.65
CA PHE A 205 -0.68 4.47 -4.68
C PHE A 205 0.43 4.39 -5.72
N ASP A 206 0.15 4.75 -6.98
CA ASP A 206 1.15 4.70 -8.06
C ASP A 206 2.38 5.59 -7.73
N ARG A 207 2.16 6.77 -7.13
CA ARG A 207 3.24 7.65 -6.66
C ARG A 207 4.04 7.03 -5.51
N GLN A 208 3.35 6.39 -4.57
CA GLN A 208 4.00 5.76 -3.42
C GLN A 208 4.85 4.55 -3.84
N VAL A 209 4.35 3.72 -4.76
CA VAL A 209 5.11 2.60 -5.34
C VAL A 209 6.35 3.12 -6.05
N GLU A 210 6.22 4.18 -6.87
CA GLU A 210 7.36 4.77 -7.56
C GLU A 210 8.41 5.31 -6.55
N LYS A 211 7.97 6.02 -5.51
CA LYS A 211 8.87 6.51 -4.46
C LYS A 211 9.57 5.38 -3.71
N LEU A 212 8.85 4.30 -3.40
CA LEU A 212 9.45 3.10 -2.79
C LEU A 212 10.54 2.54 -3.71
N ARG A 213 10.25 2.27 -4.98
CA ARG A 213 11.23 1.72 -5.93
C ARG A 213 12.48 2.58 -6.04
N GLN A 214 12.32 3.90 -6.12
CA GLN A 214 13.45 4.84 -6.14
C GLN A 214 14.26 4.80 -4.83
N GLY A 215 13.58 4.73 -3.68
CA GLY A 215 14.21 4.59 -2.38
C GLY A 215 15.01 3.29 -2.23
N LEU A 216 14.45 2.17 -2.70
CA LEU A 216 15.10 0.86 -2.68
C LEU A 216 16.32 0.81 -3.60
N LEU A 217 16.24 1.42 -4.78
CA LEU A 217 17.39 1.57 -5.69
C LEU A 217 18.51 2.40 -5.07
N ALA A 218 18.17 3.49 -4.38
CA ALA A 218 19.14 4.34 -3.68
C ALA A 218 19.78 3.64 -2.47
N ALA A 219 19.06 2.71 -1.84
CA ALA A 219 19.58 1.91 -0.73
C ALA A 219 20.47 0.74 -1.20
N ALA A 220 20.33 0.30 -2.46
CA ALA A 220 21.12 -0.77 -3.07
C ALA A 220 22.48 -0.29 -3.63
N SER A 221 22.71 1.02 -3.72
CA SER A 221 23.92 1.67 -4.27
C SER A 221 24.89 2.14 -3.20
#